data_AF-A0A1Q5LKN6-F1
#
_entry.id   AF-A0A1Q5LKN6-F1
#
_cell.length_a   1.000
_cell.length_b   1.000
_cell.length_c   1.000
_cell.angle_alpha   90.00
_cell.angle_beta   90.00
_cell.angle_gamma   90.00
#
_symmetry.space_group_name_H-M   'P 1'
#
loop_
_entity.id
_entity.type
_entity.pdbx_description
1 polymer ?
#
loop_
_entity_poly.entity_id
_entity_poly.type
_entity_poly.pdbx_seq_one_letter_code
_entity_poly.pdbx_strand_id
1 'polypeptide(L)'
;MVYNSLLAAYQEPGERRRKHLAAAAHWQRSWAATYPDEAKTQPMLDAMEGSARYFESMAVAMASVEGPDDPAQVRGRLTGTLKPLRAVNKNFEPYAVGANALFTADAMGLNARRILVEEPEPVTPQDIVLKGVVPAAQPLPPDVKRGIEDSAAALDRKLAPDIEPFVAGMNDKSKWILLAPLSAATGTLGGTGFYTTDELPLTIVTKARLHFRLRGGNLGIDGVTVAEVPMQGQLYYGTPLDPRDRDVSLKGGTLTLTSPRLKGTFQVTSRTDEGQRFLYARAP
;
A
#
# COMPACT_ATOMS: atom_id res chain seq x y z
N MET A 1 -12.22 5.96 9.19
CA MET A 1 -13.44 6.64 9.71
C MET A 1 -14.71 6.15 9.05
N VAL A 2 -14.79 6.09 7.71
CA VAL A 2 -15.93 5.51 6.96
C VAL A 2 -16.35 4.14 7.51
N TYR A 3 -15.39 3.22 7.70
CA TYR A 3 -15.63 1.91 8.32
C TYR A 3 -16.37 1.99 9.67
N ASN A 4 -15.89 2.80 10.60
CA ASN A 4 -16.47 2.91 11.95
C ASN A 4 -17.89 3.48 11.90
N SER A 5 -18.12 4.46 11.02
CA SER A 5 -19.44 5.04 10.81
C SER A 5 -20.41 4.04 10.17
N LEU A 6 -19.99 3.25 9.18
CA LEU A 6 -20.80 2.19 8.60
C LEU A 6 -21.09 1.07 9.61
N LEU A 7 -20.10 0.67 10.40
CA LEU A 7 -20.29 -0.32 11.48
C LEU A 7 -21.32 0.17 12.50
N ALA A 8 -21.24 1.42 12.92
CA ALA A 8 -22.21 2.02 13.84
C ALA A 8 -23.60 2.11 13.21
N ALA A 9 -23.70 2.42 11.91
CA ALA A 9 -24.96 2.42 11.16
C ALA A 9 -25.60 1.01 11.08
N TYR A 10 -24.77 -0.03 10.95
CA TYR A 10 -25.20 -1.41 10.98
C TYR A 10 -25.66 -1.85 12.39
N GLN A 11 -24.94 -1.45 13.44
CA GLN A 11 -25.23 -1.80 14.83
C GLN A 11 -26.45 -1.06 15.40
N GLU A 12 -26.68 0.19 14.99
CA GLU A 12 -27.69 1.06 15.60
C GLU A 12 -28.80 1.45 14.60
N PRO A 13 -29.95 0.75 14.57
CA PRO A 13 -31.02 1.03 13.61
C PRO A 13 -31.78 2.35 13.89
N GLY A 14 -32.66 2.73 12.95
CA GLY A 14 -33.54 3.91 13.09
C GLY A 14 -32.82 5.25 12.89
N GLU A 15 -33.18 6.25 13.70
CA GLU A 15 -32.58 7.59 13.62
C GLU A 15 -31.06 7.61 13.87
N ARG A 16 -30.55 6.67 14.68
CA ARG A 16 -29.11 6.56 14.92
C ARG A 16 -28.37 6.12 13.66
N ARG A 17 -28.91 5.16 12.91
CA ARG A 17 -28.40 4.76 11.59
C ARG A 17 -28.23 5.96 10.68
N ARG A 18 -29.27 6.81 10.57
CA ARG A 18 -29.23 8.00 9.70
C ARG A 18 -28.09 8.94 10.05
N LYS A 19 -27.86 9.19 11.34
CA LYS A 19 -26.73 10.01 11.82
C LYS A 19 -25.37 9.39 11.45
N HIS A 20 -25.23 8.08 11.63
CA HIS A 20 -24.00 7.35 11.29
C HIS A 20 -23.76 7.29 9.77
N LEU A 21 -24.80 7.16 8.96
CA LEU A 21 -24.71 7.23 7.50
C LEU A 21 -24.33 8.64 7.03
N ALA A 22 -24.86 9.69 7.64
CA ALA A 22 -24.46 11.07 7.34
C ALA A 22 -22.97 11.33 7.66
N ALA A 23 -22.47 10.72 8.73
CA ALA A 23 -21.05 10.72 9.08
C ALA A 23 -20.20 9.96 8.04
N ALA A 24 -20.63 8.75 7.66
CA ALA A 24 -19.96 7.95 6.65
C ALA A 24 -19.91 8.69 5.30
N ALA A 25 -21.02 9.33 4.90
CA ALA A 25 -21.10 10.15 3.69
C ALA A 25 -20.14 11.34 3.73
N HIS A 26 -19.98 11.99 4.88
CA HIS A 26 -18.98 13.05 5.05
C HIS A 26 -17.57 12.53 4.83
N TRP A 27 -17.18 11.47 5.53
CA TRP A 27 -15.82 10.92 5.42
C TRP A 27 -15.52 10.37 4.03
N GLN A 28 -16.48 9.70 3.38
CA GLN A 28 -16.33 9.17 2.02
C GLN A 28 -16.12 10.29 1.01
N ARG A 29 -16.94 11.36 1.06
CA ARG A 29 -16.80 12.50 0.15
C ARG A 29 -15.51 13.28 0.40
N SER A 30 -15.14 13.50 1.65
CA SER A 30 -13.90 14.18 2.01
C SER A 30 -12.67 13.42 1.49
N TRP A 31 -12.64 12.09 1.64
CA TRP A 31 -11.56 11.26 1.10
C TRP A 31 -11.54 11.30 -0.44
N ALA A 32 -12.68 11.06 -1.11
CA ALA A 32 -12.73 11.04 -2.58
C ALA A 32 -12.38 12.39 -3.22
N ALA A 33 -12.70 13.51 -2.55
CA ALA A 33 -12.31 14.84 -3.00
C ALA A 33 -10.80 15.12 -2.80
N THR A 34 -10.20 14.53 -1.78
CA THR A 34 -8.76 14.69 -1.48
C THR A 34 -7.89 13.79 -2.36
N TYR A 35 -8.36 12.58 -2.68
CA TYR A 35 -7.62 11.56 -3.42
C TYR A 35 -8.43 11.06 -4.64
N PRO A 36 -8.66 11.91 -5.65
CA PRO A 36 -9.56 11.60 -6.75
C PRO A 36 -9.09 10.43 -7.63
N ASP A 37 -7.78 10.23 -7.77
CA ASP A 37 -7.25 9.14 -8.62
C ASP A 37 -7.31 7.78 -7.93
N GLU A 38 -7.14 7.75 -6.60
CA GLU A 38 -7.42 6.56 -5.78
C GLU A 38 -8.92 6.22 -5.87
N ALA A 39 -9.78 7.23 -5.70
CA ALA A 39 -11.24 7.05 -5.76
C ALA A 39 -11.76 6.54 -7.11
N LYS A 40 -11.10 6.87 -8.23
CA LYS A 40 -11.46 6.37 -9.57
C LYS A 40 -11.10 4.89 -9.78
N THR A 41 -10.02 4.42 -9.17
CA THR A 41 -9.49 3.07 -9.40
C THR A 41 -10.04 2.04 -8.42
N GLN A 42 -10.54 2.50 -7.28
CA GLN A 42 -11.03 1.66 -6.19
C GLN A 42 -12.34 0.87 -6.44
N PRO A 43 -13.33 1.31 -7.23
CA PRO A 43 -14.65 0.67 -7.28
C PRO A 43 -14.63 -0.83 -7.58
N MET A 44 -13.84 -1.27 -8.56
CA MET A 44 -13.75 -2.68 -8.92
C MET A 44 -13.15 -3.54 -7.80
N LEU A 45 -12.06 -3.06 -7.19
CA LEU A 45 -11.37 -3.76 -6.12
C LEU A 45 -12.26 -3.85 -4.87
N ASP A 46 -12.90 -2.74 -4.48
CA ASP A 46 -13.81 -2.69 -3.33
C ASP A 46 -15.05 -3.57 -3.54
N ALA A 47 -15.60 -3.61 -4.76
CA ALA A 47 -16.72 -4.48 -5.09
C ALA A 47 -16.33 -5.96 -4.97
N MET A 48 -15.19 -6.37 -5.54
CA MET A 48 -14.74 -7.77 -5.48
C MET A 48 -14.38 -8.21 -4.07
N GLU A 49 -13.45 -7.50 -3.44
CA GLU A 49 -12.87 -7.92 -2.16
C GLU A 49 -13.79 -7.59 -0.98
N GLY A 50 -14.53 -6.49 -1.06
CA GLY A 50 -15.58 -6.18 -0.09
C GLY A 50 -16.71 -7.21 -0.11
N SER A 51 -17.08 -7.71 -1.30
CA SER A 51 -18.06 -8.80 -1.41
C SER A 51 -17.49 -10.12 -0.88
N ALA A 52 -16.23 -10.45 -1.20
CA ALA A 52 -15.58 -11.65 -0.67
C ALA A 52 -15.56 -11.64 0.86
N ARG A 53 -15.12 -10.54 1.46
CA ARG A 53 -15.09 -10.37 2.92
C ARG A 53 -16.47 -10.40 3.56
N TYR A 54 -17.48 -9.86 2.88
CA TYR A 54 -18.88 -9.97 3.31
C TYR A 54 -19.33 -11.43 3.36
N PHE A 55 -19.13 -12.21 2.28
CA PHE A 55 -19.57 -13.61 2.22
C PHE A 55 -18.83 -14.48 3.22
N GLU A 56 -17.52 -14.29 3.38
CA GLU A 56 -16.72 -14.97 4.39
C GLU A 56 -17.30 -14.73 5.80
N SER A 57 -17.55 -13.47 6.14
CA SER A 57 -18.07 -13.10 7.46
C SER A 57 -19.50 -13.60 7.69
N MET A 58 -20.36 -13.55 6.66
CA MET A 58 -21.72 -14.10 6.71
C MET A 58 -21.69 -15.61 6.92
N ALA A 59 -20.89 -16.34 6.15
CA ALA A 59 -20.79 -17.80 6.26
C ALA A 59 -20.32 -18.22 7.65
N VAL A 60 -19.30 -17.54 8.19
CA VAL A 60 -18.82 -17.77 9.57
C VAL A 60 -19.92 -17.46 10.59
N ALA A 61 -20.66 -16.36 10.42
CA ALA A 61 -21.74 -16.00 11.33
C ALA A 61 -22.90 -17.00 11.29
N MET A 62 -23.34 -17.41 10.10
CA MET A 62 -24.38 -18.43 9.90
C MET A 62 -23.98 -19.77 10.53
N ALA A 63 -22.73 -20.20 10.34
CA ALA A 63 -22.21 -21.42 10.96
C ALA A 63 -22.08 -21.34 12.49
N SER A 64 -22.12 -20.14 13.07
CA SER A 64 -21.92 -19.91 14.51
C SER A 64 -23.23 -19.74 15.29
N VAL A 65 -24.39 -19.81 14.64
CA VAL A 65 -25.70 -19.59 15.28
C VAL A 65 -26.59 -20.83 15.11
N GLU A 66 -27.58 -20.99 15.99
CA GLU A 66 -28.52 -22.12 15.93
C GLU A 66 -29.48 -22.00 14.74
N GLY A 67 -29.93 -20.78 14.44
CA GLY A 67 -30.75 -20.45 13.27
C GLY A 67 -29.95 -19.76 12.16
N PRO A 68 -29.24 -20.48 11.28
CA PRO A 68 -28.47 -19.87 10.19
C PRO A 68 -29.34 -19.07 9.21
N ASP A 69 -30.62 -19.41 9.09
CA ASP A 69 -31.59 -18.71 8.23
C ASP A 69 -32.32 -17.57 8.97
N ASP A 70 -32.08 -17.36 10.27
CA ASP A 70 -32.65 -16.27 11.05
C ASP A 70 -31.75 -15.02 10.95
N PRO A 71 -32.18 -13.97 10.21
CA PRO A 71 -31.35 -12.78 10.02
C PRO A 71 -31.03 -12.05 11.33
N ALA A 72 -31.87 -12.17 12.36
CA ALA A 72 -31.64 -11.53 13.65
C ALA A 72 -30.50 -12.22 14.41
N GLN A 73 -30.43 -13.56 14.39
CA GLN A 73 -29.34 -14.31 15.01
C GLN A 73 -28.01 -14.05 14.32
N VAL A 74 -27.98 -14.14 12.99
CA VAL A 74 -26.77 -13.88 12.19
C VAL A 74 -26.28 -12.45 12.41
N ARG A 75 -27.18 -11.46 12.40
CA ARG A 75 -26.85 -10.06 12.70
C ARG A 75 -26.36 -9.89 14.14
N GLY A 76 -26.99 -10.54 15.11
CA GLY A 76 -26.54 -10.55 16.50
C GLY A 76 -25.11 -11.06 16.63
N ARG A 77 -24.78 -12.16 15.93
CA ARG A 77 -23.42 -12.69 15.87
C ARG A 77 -22.43 -11.70 15.27
N LEU A 78 -22.74 -11.14 14.09
CA LEU A 78 -21.88 -10.17 13.40
C LEU A 78 -21.65 -8.90 14.22
N THR A 79 -22.70 -8.34 14.81
CA THR A 79 -22.59 -7.11 15.63
C THR A 79 -21.77 -7.34 16.90
N GLY A 80 -21.74 -8.57 17.44
CA GLY A 80 -20.89 -8.97 18.55
C GLY A 80 -19.41 -9.17 18.18
N THR A 81 -19.11 -9.60 16.95
CA THR A 81 -17.75 -9.91 16.48
C THR A 81 -17.06 -8.73 15.81
N LEU A 82 -17.77 -7.94 15.00
CA LEU A 82 -17.24 -6.77 14.33
C LEU A 82 -16.88 -5.69 15.36
N LYS A 83 -15.67 -5.16 15.29
CA LYS A 83 -15.15 -4.15 16.22
C LYS A 83 -14.75 -2.89 15.45
N PRO A 84 -14.93 -1.70 16.06
CA PRO A 84 -14.43 -0.47 15.47
C PRO A 84 -12.90 -0.56 15.32
N LEU A 85 -12.41 0.01 14.24
CA LEU A 85 -10.98 0.18 14.03
C LEU A 85 -10.44 1.23 14.96
N ARG A 86 -9.31 0.90 15.57
CA ARG A 86 -8.45 1.87 16.23
C ARG A 86 -7.63 2.58 15.16
N ALA A 87 -7.27 3.83 15.44
CA ALA A 87 -6.68 4.80 14.50
C ALA A 87 -5.47 4.30 13.68
N VAL A 88 -4.79 3.25 14.15
CA VAL A 88 -3.54 2.75 13.56
C VAL A 88 -3.67 1.25 13.34
N ASN A 89 -4.15 0.85 12.17
CA ASN A 89 -3.94 -0.50 11.69
C ASN A 89 -3.51 -0.45 10.23
N LYS A 90 -2.19 -0.53 10.00
CA LYS A 90 -1.57 -0.55 8.66
C LYS A 90 -1.89 -1.82 7.88
N ASN A 91 -2.42 -2.83 8.54
CA ASN A 91 -2.87 -4.08 7.94
C ASN A 91 -4.39 -4.08 7.72
N PHE A 92 -5.03 -2.91 7.82
CA PHE A 92 -6.45 -2.81 7.53
C PHE A 92 -6.64 -2.65 6.03
N GLU A 93 -7.09 -3.72 5.41
CA GLU A 93 -7.42 -3.73 3.98
C GLU A 93 -8.74 -2.98 3.74
N PRO A 94 -8.84 -2.19 2.65
CA PRO A 94 -10.02 -1.38 2.33
C PRO A 94 -11.30 -2.22 2.18
N TYR A 95 -11.16 -3.51 1.92
CA TYR A 95 -12.24 -4.50 1.73
C TYR A 95 -13.24 -4.54 2.87
N ALA A 96 -12.79 -4.28 4.10
CA ALA A 96 -13.68 -4.29 5.25
C ALA A 96 -14.63 -3.07 5.30
N VAL A 97 -14.33 -1.97 4.57
CA VAL A 97 -15.30 -0.90 4.29
C VAL A 97 -16.45 -1.42 3.43
N GLY A 98 -16.11 -2.08 2.31
CA GLY A 98 -17.08 -2.67 1.40
C GLY A 98 -17.98 -3.71 2.07
N ALA A 99 -17.40 -4.58 2.90
CA ALA A 99 -18.17 -5.57 3.66
C ALA A 99 -19.17 -4.93 4.64
N ASN A 100 -18.75 -3.91 5.39
CA ASN A 100 -19.65 -3.18 6.31
C ASN A 100 -20.76 -2.42 5.58
N ALA A 101 -20.48 -1.88 4.40
CA ALA A 101 -21.50 -1.30 3.56
C ALA A 101 -22.52 -2.37 3.13
N LEU A 102 -22.08 -3.57 2.72
CA LEU A 102 -23.00 -4.66 2.37
C LEU A 102 -23.85 -5.15 3.56
N PHE A 103 -23.28 -5.28 4.77
CA PHE A 103 -24.09 -5.59 5.97
C PHE A 103 -25.12 -4.49 6.24
N THR A 104 -24.74 -3.23 6.07
CA THR A 104 -25.63 -2.08 6.25
C THR A 104 -26.73 -2.05 5.20
N ALA A 105 -26.40 -2.36 3.95
CA ALA A 105 -27.34 -2.46 2.84
C ALA A 105 -28.42 -3.52 3.11
N ASP A 106 -28.03 -4.73 3.51
CA ASP A 106 -28.98 -5.78 3.88
C ASP A 106 -29.87 -5.35 5.05
N ALA A 107 -29.29 -4.73 6.08
CA ALA A 107 -30.05 -4.21 7.23
C ALA A 107 -30.99 -3.03 6.89
N MET A 108 -30.85 -2.45 5.69
CA MET A 108 -31.72 -1.43 5.10
C MET A 108 -32.68 -2.00 4.06
N GLY A 109 -32.59 -3.29 3.72
CA GLY A 109 -33.36 -3.92 2.65
C GLY A 109 -32.96 -3.48 1.24
N LEU A 110 -31.73 -2.96 1.07
CA LEU A 110 -31.21 -2.57 -0.24
C LEU A 110 -30.71 -3.80 -1.00
N ASN A 111 -31.02 -3.88 -2.30
CA ASN A 111 -30.50 -4.95 -3.16
C ASN A 111 -29.09 -4.63 -3.71
N ALA A 112 -28.15 -4.35 -2.80
CA ALA A 112 -26.82 -3.87 -3.17
C ALA A 112 -26.04 -4.88 -4.04
N ARG A 113 -26.17 -6.19 -3.78
CA ARG A 113 -25.50 -7.23 -4.57
C ARG A 113 -25.91 -7.21 -6.04
N ARG A 114 -27.20 -6.98 -6.32
CA ARG A 114 -27.71 -6.85 -7.69
C ARG A 114 -27.19 -5.59 -8.36
N ILE A 115 -27.23 -4.46 -7.63
CA ILE A 115 -26.75 -3.17 -8.12
C ILE A 115 -25.25 -3.25 -8.49
N LEU A 116 -24.41 -3.89 -7.67
CA LEU A 116 -22.98 -4.06 -7.96
C LEU A 116 -22.68 -4.81 -9.28
N VAL A 117 -23.60 -5.65 -9.74
CA VAL A 117 -23.43 -6.46 -10.95
C VAL A 117 -24.10 -5.81 -12.17
N GLU A 118 -25.24 -5.15 -11.97
CA GLU A 118 -26.07 -4.61 -13.05
C GLU A 118 -25.77 -3.15 -13.40
N GLU A 119 -25.13 -2.38 -12.52
CA GLU A 119 -24.78 -0.99 -12.82
C GLU A 119 -23.76 -0.93 -13.97
N PRO A 120 -24.01 -0.11 -15.02
CA PRO A 120 -23.09 0.01 -16.15
C PRO A 120 -21.75 0.62 -15.76
N GLU A 121 -21.78 1.52 -14.77
CA GLU A 121 -20.61 2.18 -14.22
C GLU A 121 -20.20 1.49 -12.91
N PRO A 122 -18.90 1.20 -12.71
CA PRO A 122 -18.42 0.62 -11.46
C PRO A 122 -18.79 1.48 -10.25
N VAL A 123 -19.56 0.91 -9.31
CA VAL A 123 -19.92 1.54 -8.04
C VAL A 123 -19.34 0.75 -6.87
N THR A 124 -18.96 1.44 -5.80
CA THR A 124 -18.55 0.77 -4.57
C THR A 124 -19.76 0.35 -3.73
N PRO A 125 -19.65 -0.65 -2.84
CA PRO A 125 -20.72 -0.98 -1.90
C PRO A 125 -21.15 0.21 -1.02
N GLN A 126 -20.21 1.06 -0.60
CA GLN A 126 -20.50 2.26 0.19
C GLN A 126 -21.26 3.32 -0.61
N ASP A 127 -21.00 3.48 -1.92
CA ASP A 127 -21.77 4.42 -2.75
C ASP A 127 -23.25 4.04 -2.82
N ILE A 128 -23.56 2.75 -2.85
CA ILE A 128 -24.94 2.25 -2.85
C ILE A 128 -25.66 2.64 -1.57
N VAL A 129 -25.03 2.42 -0.41
CA VAL A 129 -25.62 2.72 0.90
C VAL A 129 -25.73 4.22 1.14
N LEU A 130 -24.77 5.00 0.63
CA LEU A 130 -24.67 6.44 0.86
C LEU A 130 -25.38 7.27 -0.24
N LYS A 131 -25.97 6.63 -1.25
CA LYS A 131 -26.74 7.27 -2.30
C LYS A 131 -27.87 8.12 -1.71
N GLY A 132 -27.86 9.41 -1.99
CA GLY A 132 -28.86 10.37 -1.48
C GLY A 132 -28.71 10.76 -0.01
N VAL A 133 -27.70 10.25 0.71
CA VAL A 133 -27.43 10.66 2.09
C VAL A 133 -26.78 12.04 2.10
N VAL A 134 -27.36 12.98 2.86
CA VAL A 134 -26.78 14.31 3.10
C VAL A 134 -25.62 14.18 4.10
N PRO A 135 -24.39 14.56 3.74
CA PRO A 135 -23.26 14.50 4.66
C PRO A 135 -23.44 15.42 5.85
N ALA A 136 -23.08 14.93 7.04
CA ALA A 136 -22.96 15.76 8.23
C ALA A 136 -21.49 15.89 8.58
N ALA A 137 -20.97 17.13 8.54
CA ALA A 137 -19.59 17.40 8.90
C ALA A 137 -19.28 16.91 10.31
N GLN A 138 -18.15 16.23 10.46
CA GLN A 138 -17.68 15.76 11.76
C GLN A 138 -16.22 16.19 11.95
N PRO A 139 -15.84 16.67 13.14
CA PRO A 139 -14.45 16.91 13.42
C PRO A 139 -13.69 15.57 13.40
N LEU A 140 -12.45 15.60 12.92
CA LEU A 140 -11.53 14.46 13.06
C LEU A 140 -11.38 14.15 14.56
N PRO A 141 -11.68 12.92 15.01
CA PRO A 141 -11.52 12.57 16.42
C PRO A 141 -10.07 12.84 16.88
N PRO A 142 -9.86 13.55 18.01
CA PRO A 142 -8.51 13.94 18.44
C PRO A 142 -7.55 12.77 18.66
N ASP A 143 -8.07 11.62 19.10
CA ASP A 143 -7.33 10.37 19.25
C ASP A 143 -6.91 9.77 17.91
N VAL A 144 -7.77 9.87 16.89
CA VAL A 144 -7.44 9.45 15.52
C VAL A 144 -6.35 10.34 14.93
N LYS A 145 -6.50 11.66 15.05
CA LYS A 145 -5.49 12.63 14.61
C LYS A 145 -4.13 12.32 15.24
N ARG A 146 -4.10 12.24 16.57
CA ARG A 146 -2.88 11.95 17.32
C ARG A 146 -2.30 10.59 16.96
N GLY A 147 -3.13 9.57 16.80
CA GLY A 147 -2.68 8.24 16.39
C GLY A 147 -2.01 8.22 15.02
N ILE A 148 -2.52 8.99 14.05
CA ILE A 148 -1.90 9.15 12.72
C ILE A 148 -0.56 9.88 12.86
N GLU A 149 -0.53 11.01 13.56
CA GLU A 149 0.67 11.83 13.77
C GLU A 149 1.78 11.04 14.48
N ASP A 150 1.46 10.35 15.58
CA ASP A 150 2.40 9.53 16.33
C ASP A 150 2.93 8.35 15.49
N SER A 151 2.08 7.77 14.64
CA SER A 151 2.46 6.64 13.77
C SER A 151 3.32 7.06 12.59
N ALA A 152 3.06 8.24 12.03
CA ALA A 152 3.90 8.85 11.00
C ALA A 152 5.26 9.18 11.61
N ALA A 153 5.30 9.91 12.72
CA ALA A 153 6.56 10.25 13.40
C ALA A 153 7.36 9.03 13.86
N ALA A 154 6.69 7.93 14.25
CA ALA A 154 7.36 6.68 14.58
C ALA A 154 7.93 5.97 13.34
N LEU A 155 7.23 6.02 12.20
CA LEU A 155 7.74 5.50 10.93
C LEU A 155 8.92 6.32 10.42
N ASP A 156 8.81 7.64 10.43
CA ASP A 156 9.86 8.53 9.95
C ASP A 156 11.13 8.29 10.75
N ARG A 157 11.06 8.26 12.08
CA ARG A 157 12.21 7.93 12.93
C ARG A 157 12.80 6.54 12.65
N LYS A 158 11.97 5.58 12.27
CA LYS A 158 12.40 4.20 11.97
C LYS A 158 13.06 4.11 10.58
N LEU A 159 12.56 4.85 9.60
CA LEU A 159 12.94 4.75 8.19
C LEU A 159 14.02 5.76 7.80
N ALA A 160 14.09 6.91 8.47
CA ALA A 160 15.07 7.96 8.21
C ALA A 160 16.51 7.45 8.09
N PRO A 161 17.02 6.55 8.98
CA PRO A 161 18.38 6.03 8.85
C PRO A 161 18.65 5.22 7.57
N ASP A 162 17.60 4.65 6.96
CA ASP A 162 17.70 3.85 5.74
C ASP A 162 17.40 4.65 4.47
N ILE A 163 16.52 5.67 4.55
CA ILE A 163 16.04 6.45 3.40
C ILE A 163 16.86 7.73 3.20
N GLU A 164 17.11 8.53 4.24
CA GLU A 164 17.77 9.84 4.08
C GLU A 164 19.19 9.72 3.49
N PRO A 165 20.06 8.81 3.97
CA PRO A 165 21.39 8.64 3.36
C PRO A 165 21.32 8.09 1.93
N PHE A 166 20.30 7.27 1.64
CA PHE A 166 20.08 6.73 0.30
C PHE A 166 19.68 7.84 -0.67
N VAL A 167 18.70 8.67 -0.31
CA VAL A 167 18.26 9.83 -1.11
C VAL A 167 19.41 10.82 -1.32
N ALA A 168 20.15 11.14 -0.26
CA ALA A 168 21.34 11.99 -0.36
C ALA A 168 22.39 11.39 -1.32
N GLY A 169 22.63 10.07 -1.22
CA GLY A 169 23.57 9.38 -2.10
C GLY A 169 23.11 9.30 -3.57
N MET A 170 21.80 9.18 -3.82
CA MET A 170 21.23 9.19 -5.17
C MET A 170 21.35 10.58 -5.83
N ASN A 171 21.30 11.65 -5.04
CA ASN A 171 21.40 13.04 -5.53
C ASN A 171 22.84 13.59 -5.53
N ASP A 172 23.80 12.90 -4.91
CA ASP A 172 25.20 13.30 -4.86
C ASP A 172 25.95 12.90 -6.16
N LYS A 173 26.26 13.91 -6.98
CA LYS A 173 26.98 13.76 -8.26
C LYS A 173 28.39 13.17 -8.12
N SER A 174 28.97 13.13 -6.92
CA SER A 174 30.26 12.48 -6.67
C SER A 174 30.14 10.96 -6.51
N LYS A 175 28.94 10.43 -6.26
CA LYS A 175 28.64 9.00 -6.19
C LYS A 175 28.44 8.41 -7.58
N TRP A 176 28.56 7.10 -7.70
CA TRP A 176 28.13 6.35 -8.88
C TRP A 176 26.78 5.71 -8.59
N ILE A 177 25.85 5.70 -9.55
CA ILE A 177 24.59 4.96 -9.41
C ILE A 177 24.74 3.63 -10.11
N LEU A 178 24.80 2.54 -9.35
CA LEU A 178 24.72 1.19 -9.88
C LEU A 178 23.27 0.91 -10.28
N LEU A 179 23.06 0.48 -11.53
CA LEU A 179 21.78 0.09 -12.09
C LEU A 179 21.82 -1.41 -12.40
N ALA A 180 21.14 -2.21 -11.58
CA ALA A 180 20.98 -3.65 -11.79
C ALA A 180 19.64 -3.94 -12.50
N PRO A 181 19.63 -4.53 -13.71
CA PRO A 181 18.40 -4.68 -14.48
C PRO A 181 17.48 -5.71 -13.83
N LEU A 182 16.18 -5.38 -13.70
CA LEU A 182 15.18 -6.27 -13.09
C LEU A 182 15.10 -7.62 -13.83
N SER A 183 15.31 -7.63 -15.15
CA SER A 183 15.33 -8.84 -15.98
C SER A 183 16.43 -9.85 -15.61
N ALA A 184 17.47 -9.42 -14.89
CA ALA A 184 18.55 -10.27 -14.40
C ALA A 184 18.34 -10.73 -12.95
N ALA A 185 17.27 -10.29 -12.28
CA ALA A 185 16.97 -10.68 -10.91
C ALA A 185 16.59 -12.18 -10.86
N THR A 186 17.11 -12.87 -9.86
CA THR A 186 16.83 -14.28 -9.59
C THR A 186 16.13 -14.39 -8.23
N GLY A 187 14.94 -14.99 -8.23
CA GLY A 187 14.11 -15.13 -7.03
C GLY A 187 13.19 -13.94 -6.78
N THR A 188 12.55 -13.93 -5.62
CA THR A 188 11.58 -12.91 -5.23
C THR A 188 12.26 -11.74 -4.52
N LEU A 189 11.82 -10.51 -4.82
CA LEU A 189 12.20 -9.32 -4.06
C LEU A 189 11.77 -9.48 -2.59
N GLY A 190 12.73 -9.40 -1.67
CA GLY A 190 12.46 -9.17 -0.25
C GLY A 190 12.75 -7.72 0.13
N GLY A 191 12.10 -7.21 1.17
CA GLY A 191 12.31 -5.85 1.69
C GLY A 191 11.41 -5.54 2.88
N THR A 192 11.52 -4.34 3.45
CA THR A 192 10.67 -3.89 4.57
C THR A 192 9.55 -2.93 4.18
N GLY A 193 9.41 -2.62 2.89
CA GLY A 193 8.31 -1.83 2.34
C GLY A 193 8.73 -1.02 1.11
N PHE A 194 7.73 -0.39 0.49
CA PHE A 194 7.87 0.51 -0.65
C PHE A 194 7.53 1.93 -0.20
N TYR A 195 8.38 2.89 -0.51
CA TYR A 195 8.29 4.26 -0.04
C TYR A 195 8.62 5.22 -1.19
N THR A 196 8.19 6.47 -1.08
CA THR A 196 8.55 7.54 -2.00
C THR A 196 8.91 8.77 -1.18
N THR A 197 9.75 9.66 -1.71
CA THR A 197 10.01 10.97 -1.10
C THR A 197 9.87 12.07 -2.16
N ASP A 198 9.69 13.31 -1.73
CA ASP A 198 9.59 14.45 -2.64
C ASP A 198 10.94 14.74 -3.33
N GLU A 199 12.06 14.52 -2.63
CA GLU A 199 13.41 14.76 -3.15
C GLU A 199 13.90 13.67 -4.12
N LEU A 200 13.28 12.48 -4.08
CA LEU A 200 13.53 11.38 -5.00
C LEU A 200 12.20 10.69 -5.33
N PRO A 201 11.49 11.12 -6.39
CA PRO A 201 10.17 10.63 -6.76
C PRO A 201 10.26 9.26 -7.47
N LEU A 202 10.95 8.32 -6.85
CA LEU A 202 11.10 6.92 -7.26
C LEU A 202 10.59 6.01 -6.15
N THR A 203 10.14 4.81 -6.52
CA THR A 203 9.81 3.78 -5.53
C THR A 203 11.09 3.29 -4.84
N ILE A 204 11.22 3.53 -3.55
CA ILE A 204 12.33 3.12 -2.69
C ILE A 204 11.93 1.85 -1.94
N VAL A 205 12.76 0.81 -2.03
CA VAL A 205 12.64 -0.42 -1.27
C VAL A 205 13.71 -0.44 -0.18
N THR A 206 13.29 -0.36 1.08
CA THR A 206 14.22 -0.42 2.22
C THR A 206 14.61 -1.85 2.54
N LYS A 207 15.86 -2.06 2.96
CA LYS A 207 16.43 -3.36 3.35
C LYS A 207 16.16 -4.45 2.32
N ALA A 208 16.31 -4.12 1.05
CA ALA A 208 16.06 -5.01 -0.05
C ALA A 208 16.97 -6.24 0.03
N ARG A 209 16.40 -7.39 -0.37
CA ARG A 209 17.12 -8.66 -0.52
C ARG A 209 16.88 -9.18 -1.93
N LEU A 210 17.94 -9.18 -2.73
CA LEU A 210 17.90 -9.49 -4.16
C LEU A 210 19.18 -10.20 -4.56
N HIS A 211 19.06 -11.12 -5.52
CA HIS A 211 20.19 -11.72 -6.20
C HIS A 211 20.03 -11.47 -7.70
N PHE A 212 21.13 -11.18 -8.38
CA PHE A 212 21.14 -11.02 -9.83
C PHE A 212 22.19 -11.93 -10.43
N ARG A 213 21.82 -12.55 -11.55
CA ARG A 213 22.77 -13.24 -12.43
C ARG A 213 23.13 -12.28 -13.56
N LEU A 214 24.37 -11.84 -13.59
CA LEU A 214 24.86 -10.79 -14.49
C LEU A 214 25.96 -11.34 -15.40
N ARG A 215 26.30 -10.58 -16.43
CA ARG A 215 27.44 -10.93 -17.29
C ARG A 215 28.73 -10.85 -16.48
N GLY A 216 29.47 -11.95 -16.46
CA GLY A 216 30.74 -12.04 -15.73
C GLY A 216 30.62 -12.35 -14.23
N GLY A 217 29.41 -12.57 -13.70
CA GLY A 217 29.22 -13.07 -12.33
C GLY A 217 27.86 -12.72 -11.74
N ASN A 218 27.82 -12.51 -10.42
CA ASN A 218 26.57 -12.30 -9.68
C ASN A 218 26.66 -11.03 -8.82
N LEU A 219 25.50 -10.47 -8.51
CA LEU A 219 25.33 -9.42 -7.50
C LEU A 219 24.37 -9.92 -6.42
N GLY A 220 24.80 -9.87 -5.17
CA GLY A 220 23.98 -10.11 -3.99
C GLY A 220 23.73 -8.79 -3.25
N ILE A 221 22.45 -8.53 -2.96
CA ILE A 221 21.97 -7.43 -2.13
C ILE A 221 21.29 -8.05 -0.91
N ASP A 222 21.73 -7.68 0.29
CA ASP A 222 21.14 -8.14 1.55
C ASP A 222 21.03 -6.99 2.56
N GLY A 223 19.82 -6.44 2.70
CA GLY A 223 19.54 -5.38 3.66
C GLY A 223 20.06 -4.01 3.25
N VAL A 224 20.03 -3.70 1.94
CA VAL A 224 20.41 -2.39 1.36
C VAL A 224 19.17 -1.69 0.83
N THR A 225 19.09 -0.37 0.97
CA THR A 225 18.04 0.44 0.34
C THR A 225 18.32 0.59 -1.16
N VAL A 226 17.32 0.33 -2.00
CA VAL A 226 17.39 0.48 -3.47
C VAL A 226 16.21 1.29 -3.96
N ALA A 227 16.28 1.83 -5.18
CA ALA A 227 15.14 2.48 -5.84
C ALA A 227 14.84 1.81 -7.19
N GLU A 228 13.58 1.79 -7.58
CA GLU A 228 13.16 1.44 -8.93
C GLU A 228 13.44 2.63 -9.87
N VAL A 229 14.39 2.46 -10.78
CA VAL A 229 14.83 3.50 -11.71
C VAL A 229 14.41 3.10 -13.13
N PRO A 230 13.38 3.76 -13.73
CA PRO A 230 13.03 3.55 -15.12
C PRO A 230 14.06 4.26 -16.02
N MET A 231 14.76 3.50 -16.84
CA MET A 231 15.83 4.03 -17.71
C MET A 231 15.90 3.20 -19.00
N GLN A 232 16.06 3.84 -20.16
CA GLN A 232 16.20 3.15 -21.46
C GLN A 232 15.08 2.12 -21.75
N GLY A 233 13.84 2.42 -21.34
CA GLY A 233 12.68 1.53 -21.58
C GLY A 233 12.66 0.25 -20.73
N GLN A 234 13.50 0.15 -19.70
CA GLN A 234 13.48 -0.97 -18.75
C GLN A 234 13.59 -0.48 -17.31
N LEU A 235 13.26 -1.35 -16.36
CA LEU A 235 13.33 -1.07 -14.93
C LEU A 235 14.63 -1.62 -14.33
N TYR A 236 15.29 -0.80 -13.52
CA TYR A 236 16.48 -1.16 -12.76
C TYR A 236 16.24 -1.00 -11.27
N TYR A 237 16.99 -1.75 -10.46
CA TYR A 237 17.25 -1.39 -9.09
C TYR A 237 18.52 -0.53 -9.01
N GLY A 238 18.33 0.72 -8.62
CA GLY A 238 19.36 1.73 -8.42
C GLY A 238 19.94 1.70 -7.01
N THR A 239 21.26 1.81 -6.89
CA THR A 239 21.96 1.93 -5.60
C THR A 239 23.12 2.90 -5.73
N PRO A 240 23.23 3.93 -4.87
CA PRO A 240 24.38 4.82 -4.87
C PRO A 240 25.61 4.11 -4.29
N LEU A 241 26.75 4.30 -4.94
CA LEU A 241 28.05 3.76 -4.58
C LEU A 241 29.04 4.92 -4.39
N ASP A 242 29.80 4.89 -3.31
CA ASP A 242 30.93 5.80 -3.17
C ASP A 242 32.16 5.18 -3.86
N PRO A 243 32.71 5.80 -4.92
CA PRO A 243 33.90 5.29 -5.59
C PRO A 243 35.17 5.34 -4.73
N ARG A 244 35.14 6.03 -3.60
CA ARG A 244 36.23 6.10 -2.62
C ARG A 244 36.11 5.04 -1.53
N ASP A 245 35.00 4.30 -1.49
CA ASP A 245 34.83 3.19 -0.55
C ASP A 245 35.81 2.06 -0.92
N ARG A 246 36.52 1.55 0.09
CA ARG A 246 37.45 0.43 -0.06
C ARG A 246 36.78 -0.85 -0.56
N ASP A 247 35.48 -0.97 -0.33
CA ASP A 247 34.67 -2.12 -0.74
C ASP A 247 34.18 -2.01 -2.19
N VAL A 248 34.54 -0.94 -2.91
CA VAL A 248 34.15 -0.69 -4.30
C VAL A 248 35.40 -0.59 -5.19
N SER A 249 35.45 -1.39 -6.25
CA SER A 249 36.56 -1.38 -7.20
C SER A 249 36.07 -1.55 -8.63
N LEU A 250 36.46 -0.66 -9.53
CA LEU A 250 36.13 -0.72 -10.95
C LEU A 250 37.42 -0.80 -11.79
N LYS A 251 37.67 -1.95 -12.43
CA LYS A 251 38.86 -2.18 -13.26
C LYS A 251 38.46 -2.82 -14.59
N GLY A 252 38.81 -2.18 -15.71
CA GLY A 252 38.57 -2.73 -17.05
C GLY A 252 37.09 -3.06 -17.32
N GLY A 253 36.15 -2.26 -16.80
CA GLY A 253 34.70 -2.52 -16.93
C GLY A 253 34.15 -3.63 -16.02
N THR A 254 34.98 -4.20 -15.15
CA THR A 254 34.54 -5.15 -14.11
C THR A 254 34.39 -4.39 -12.79
N LEU A 255 33.18 -4.39 -12.24
CA LEU A 255 32.88 -3.87 -10.91
C LEU A 255 32.98 -5.03 -9.91
N THR A 256 33.73 -4.80 -8.83
CA THR A 256 33.83 -5.70 -7.68
C THR A 256 33.35 -4.95 -6.43
N LEU A 257 32.43 -5.59 -5.72
CA LEU A 257 31.84 -5.12 -4.47
C LEU A 257 32.10 -6.17 -3.39
N THR A 258 32.69 -5.77 -2.26
CA THR A 258 33.07 -6.69 -1.17
C THR A 258 32.35 -6.43 0.15
N SER A 259 31.45 -5.45 0.19
CA SER A 259 30.67 -5.14 1.39
C SER A 259 29.80 -6.34 1.78
N PRO A 260 29.62 -6.67 3.08
CA PRO A 260 28.79 -7.79 3.51
C PRO A 260 27.36 -7.77 2.95
N ARG A 261 26.79 -6.56 2.77
CA ARG A 261 25.40 -6.33 2.34
C ARG A 261 25.26 -6.09 0.83
N LEU A 262 26.35 -5.78 0.14
CA LEU A 262 26.37 -5.53 -1.30
C LEU A 262 27.65 -6.11 -1.87
N LYS A 263 27.55 -7.30 -2.48
CA LYS A 263 28.72 -8.07 -2.91
C LYS A 263 28.55 -8.70 -4.27
N GLY A 264 29.63 -8.80 -5.01
CA GLY A 264 29.62 -9.40 -6.33
C GLY A 264 30.77 -8.93 -7.20
N THR A 265 31.01 -9.67 -8.28
CA THR A 265 31.93 -9.27 -9.35
C THR A 265 31.23 -9.49 -10.67
N PHE A 266 31.11 -8.44 -11.49
CA PHE A 266 30.36 -8.49 -12.74
C PHE A 266 30.76 -7.36 -13.69
N GLN A 267 30.38 -7.48 -14.97
CA GLN A 267 30.64 -6.46 -15.98
C GLN A 267 29.60 -5.33 -15.91
N VAL A 268 30.10 -4.10 -16.03
CA VAL A 268 29.29 -2.88 -16.12
C VAL A 268 29.69 -2.07 -17.34
N THR A 269 28.74 -1.32 -17.91
CA THR A 269 29.05 -0.18 -18.78
C THR A 269 28.80 1.11 -18.02
N SER A 270 29.64 2.13 -18.21
CA SER A 270 29.45 3.42 -17.56
C SER A 270 28.98 4.47 -18.54
N ARG A 271 28.01 5.29 -18.12
CA ARG A 271 27.58 6.50 -18.84
C ARG A 271 27.47 7.63 -17.83
N THR A 272 27.87 8.83 -18.22
CA THR A 272 27.63 10.04 -17.45
C THR A 272 26.49 10.81 -18.09
N ASP A 273 25.53 11.23 -17.29
CA ASP A 273 24.41 12.07 -17.71
C ASP A 273 24.18 13.17 -16.67
N GLU A 274 24.08 14.42 -17.12
CA GLU A 274 23.94 15.60 -16.25
C GLU A 274 24.89 15.58 -15.03
N GLY A 275 26.16 15.23 -15.29
CA GLY A 275 27.21 15.12 -14.26
C GLY A 275 27.11 13.91 -13.33
N GLN A 276 26.01 13.14 -13.39
CA GLN A 276 25.84 11.90 -12.62
C GLN A 276 26.43 10.72 -13.40
N ARG A 277 27.28 9.92 -12.75
CA ARG A 277 27.79 8.68 -13.34
C ARG A 277 26.87 7.52 -13.01
N PHE A 278 26.42 6.81 -14.03
CA PHE A 278 25.63 5.58 -13.94
C PHE A 278 26.47 4.38 -14.38
N LEU A 279 26.39 3.28 -13.63
CA LEU A 279 27.00 2.00 -13.93
C LEU A 279 25.91 0.98 -14.23
N TYR A 280 25.77 0.61 -15.49
CA TYR A 280 24.76 -0.34 -15.96
C TYR A 280 25.33 -1.74 -15.85
N ALA A 281 24.83 -2.53 -14.91
CA ALA A 281 25.15 -3.94 -14.84
C ALA A 281 24.57 -4.65 -16.07
N ARG A 282 25.38 -5.49 -16.71
CA ARG A 282 24.97 -6.19 -17.93
C ARG A 282 24.21 -7.45 -17.57
N ALA A 283 23.01 -7.61 -18.11
CA ALA A 283 22.31 -8.90 -18.11
C ALA A 283 23.17 -9.98 -18.82
N PRO A 284 22.95 -11.28 -18.52
CA PRO A 284 23.73 -12.40 -19.06
C PRO A 284 23.95 -12.35 -20.57
#